data_AF-A0A6B3M712-F1
#
_entry.id   AF-A0A6B3M712-F1
#
_cell.length_a   1.000
_cell.length_b   1.000
_cell.length_c   1.000
_cell.angle_alpha   90.00
_cell.angle_beta   90.00
_cell.angle_gamma   90.00
#
_symmetry.space_group_name_H-M   'P 1'
#
loop_
_entity.id
_entity.type
_entity.pdbx_description
1 polymer ?
#
loop_
_entity_poly.entity_id
_entity_poly.type
_entity_poly.pdbx_seq_one_letter_code
_entity_poly.pdbx_strand_id
1 'polypeptide(L)'
;MSFKLITALSITGLVAIAGFQANKIYQEQLSQQEQKIADNRYKNGCILPVAEQKTRTKNGTEIAKAVALNSSDVPKDRLTGQPLPSGTIVCDLFGNTAVINQSFEGEFYLINFARTGDRDLINKSLKRFGDGQYSMPILEGK
;
A
#
# COMPACT_ATOMS: atom_id res chain seq x y z
N MET A 1 -52.47 16.89 -38.96
CA MET A 1 -51.13 17.49 -39.15
C MET A 1 -50.20 16.93 -38.08
N SER A 2 -49.26 16.09 -38.54
CA SER A 2 -47.87 15.91 -38.10
C SER A 2 -47.26 16.89 -37.09
N PHE A 3 -46.21 16.57 -36.32
CA PHE A 3 -45.23 15.47 -36.32
C PHE A 3 -44.69 15.34 -34.87
N LYS A 4 -44.48 14.10 -34.39
CA LYS A 4 -43.76 13.81 -33.13
C LYS A 4 -42.27 14.18 -33.28
N LEU A 5 -41.75 15.01 -32.37
CA LEU A 5 -40.32 15.21 -32.17
C LEU A 5 -39.75 13.96 -31.46
N ILE A 6 -38.89 13.19 -32.11
CA ILE A 6 -38.05 12.19 -31.45
C ILE A 6 -36.60 12.63 -31.61
N THR A 7 -36.09 13.10 -30.47
CA THR A 7 -34.74 12.93 -29.90
C THR A 7 -33.61 12.54 -30.87
N ALA A 8 -32.75 13.51 -31.21
CA ALA A 8 -31.45 13.25 -31.81
C ALA A 8 -30.38 13.16 -30.70
N LEU A 9 -30.15 11.97 -30.16
CA LEU A 9 -28.86 11.67 -29.53
C LEU A 9 -27.87 11.39 -30.67
N SER A 10 -26.87 12.24 -30.86
CA SER A 10 -25.86 12.00 -31.88
C SER A 10 -25.04 10.74 -31.53
N ILE A 11 -24.70 9.96 -32.54
CA ILE A 11 -23.93 8.72 -32.43
C ILE A 11 -22.58 8.98 -31.71
N THR A 12 -22.01 10.17 -31.88
CA THR A 12 -20.80 10.62 -31.17
C THR A 12 -20.99 10.78 -29.66
N GLY A 13 -22.16 11.22 -29.19
CA GLY A 13 -22.47 11.32 -27.75
C GLY A 13 -22.61 9.95 -27.07
N LEU A 14 -23.24 8.98 -27.74
CA LEU A 14 -23.39 7.62 -27.23
C LEU A 14 -22.05 6.88 -27.09
N VAL A 15 -21.14 7.04 -28.06
CA VAL A 15 -19.81 6.40 -28.04
C VAL A 15 -18.93 6.98 -26.91
N ALA A 16 -19.00 8.29 -26.68
CA ALA A 16 -18.24 8.95 -25.61
C ALA A 16 -18.69 8.50 -24.21
N ILE A 17 -19.99 8.37 -23.97
CA ILE A 17 -20.55 7.92 -22.69
C ILE A 17 -20.20 6.44 -22.44
N ALA A 18 -20.31 5.59 -23.46
CA ALA A 18 -19.94 4.18 -23.37
C ALA A 18 -18.44 3.99 -23.06
N GLY A 19 -17.56 4.77 -23.70
CA GLY A 19 -16.12 4.75 -23.43
C GLY A 19 -15.76 5.21 -22.01
N PHE A 20 -16.39 6.27 -21.52
CA PHE A 20 -16.20 6.73 -20.14
C PHE A 20 -16.66 5.69 -19.12
N GLN A 21 -17.82 5.07 -19.33
CA GLN A 21 -18.36 4.04 -18.45
C GLN A 21 -17.47 2.78 -18.43
N ALA A 22 -16.96 2.34 -19.59
CA ALA A 22 -16.06 1.21 -19.68
C ALA A 22 -14.73 1.46 -18.93
N ASN A 23 -14.16 2.67 -19.04
CA ASN A 23 -12.96 3.04 -18.29
C ASN A 23 -13.23 3.02 -16.78
N LYS A 24 -14.37 3.55 -16.31
CA LYS A 24 -14.72 3.53 -14.89
C LYS A 24 -14.80 2.11 -14.34
N ILE A 25 -15.50 1.20 -15.03
CA ILE A 25 -15.63 -0.20 -14.63
C ILE A 25 -14.24 -0.87 -14.57
N TYR A 26 -13.39 -0.60 -15.55
CA TYR A 26 -12.01 -1.12 -15.56
C TYR A 26 -11.18 -0.62 -14.36
N GLN A 27 -11.26 0.67 -14.02
CA GLN A 27 -10.57 1.21 -12.84
C GLN A 27 -11.10 0.62 -11.53
N GLU A 28 -12.41 0.41 -11.41
CA GLU A 28 -13.02 -0.25 -10.25
C GLU A 28 -12.52 -1.70 -10.10
N GLN A 29 -12.37 -2.44 -11.20
CA GLN A 29 -11.84 -3.80 -11.18
C GLN A 29 -10.37 -3.85 -10.74
N LEU A 30 -9.53 -2.94 -11.22
CA LEU A 30 -8.13 -2.84 -10.78
C LEU A 30 -8.04 -2.53 -9.28
N SER A 31 -8.81 -1.56 -8.80
CA SER A 31 -8.88 -1.20 -7.38
C SER A 31 -9.28 -2.40 -6.50
N GLN A 32 -10.27 -3.19 -6.94
CA GLN A 32 -10.66 -4.40 -6.21
C GLN A 32 -9.57 -5.48 -6.20
N GLN A 33 -8.79 -5.60 -7.28
CA GLN A 33 -7.66 -6.54 -7.32
C GLN A 33 -6.54 -6.10 -6.38
N GLU A 34 -6.17 -4.81 -6.40
CA GLU A 34 -5.19 -4.24 -5.48
C GLU A 34 -5.62 -4.43 -4.02
N GLN A 35 -6.88 -4.17 -3.71
CA GLN A 35 -7.42 -4.41 -2.36
C GLN A 35 -7.28 -5.87 -1.94
N LYS A 36 -7.65 -6.83 -2.80
CA LYS A 36 -7.50 -8.26 -2.49
C LYS A 36 -6.04 -8.66 -2.26
N ILE A 37 -5.11 -8.11 -3.05
CA ILE A 37 -3.68 -8.34 -2.88
C ILE A 37 -3.22 -7.80 -1.52
N ALA A 38 -3.57 -6.56 -1.18
CA ALA A 38 -3.22 -5.95 0.09
C ALA A 38 -3.82 -6.72 1.28
N ASP A 39 -5.11 -7.07 1.22
CA ASP A 39 -5.80 -7.84 2.25
C ASP A 39 -5.11 -9.18 2.50
N ASN A 40 -4.72 -9.88 1.42
CA ASN A 40 -4.01 -11.14 1.50
C ASN A 40 -2.64 -10.97 2.18
N ARG A 41 -1.89 -9.94 1.80
CA ARG A 41 -0.59 -9.61 2.41
C ARG A 41 -0.71 -9.29 3.90
N TYR A 42 -1.71 -8.50 4.30
CA TYR A 42 -2.00 -8.26 5.72
C TYR A 42 -2.36 -9.56 6.45
N LYS A 43 -3.28 -10.38 5.91
CA LYS A 43 -3.66 -11.66 6.52
C LYS A 43 -2.44 -12.58 6.70
N ASN A 44 -1.57 -12.64 5.70
CA ASN A 44 -0.39 -13.51 5.69
C ASN A 44 0.81 -12.98 6.49
N GLY A 45 0.71 -11.80 7.11
CA GLY A 45 1.77 -11.32 8.00
C GLY A 45 2.87 -10.55 7.29
N CYS A 46 2.50 -9.64 6.39
CA CYS A 46 3.40 -8.60 5.90
C CYS A 46 4.18 -7.95 7.05
N ILE A 47 5.45 -7.64 6.81
CA ILE A 47 6.35 -7.04 7.79
C ILE A 47 6.07 -5.55 7.90
N LEU A 48 6.03 -5.03 9.12
CA LEU A 48 5.80 -3.62 9.38
C LEU A 48 7.11 -2.93 9.76
N PRO A 49 7.77 -2.24 8.81
CA PRO A 49 8.93 -1.44 9.14
C PRO A 49 8.52 -0.20 9.94
N VAL A 50 9.42 0.24 10.82
CA VAL A 50 9.26 1.45 11.63
C VAL A 50 10.38 2.45 11.33
N ALA A 51 10.18 3.71 11.69
CA ALA A 51 11.28 4.68 11.62
C ALA A 51 12.44 4.22 12.51
N GLU A 52 13.66 4.37 12.01
CA GLU A 52 14.87 4.17 12.81
C GLU A 52 14.88 5.09 14.04
N GLN A 53 14.57 6.37 13.82
CA GLN A 53 14.45 7.36 14.89
C GLN A 53 13.17 7.11 15.70
N LYS A 54 13.36 6.85 16.99
CA LYS A 54 12.26 6.76 17.94
C LYS A 54 11.78 8.15 18.33
N THR A 55 10.48 8.28 18.58
CA THR A 55 9.91 9.50 19.15
C THR A 55 9.83 9.37 20.66
N ARG A 56 10.26 10.40 21.40
CA ARG A 56 10.11 10.43 22.86
C ARG A 56 8.74 10.99 23.24
N THR A 57 7.97 10.23 24.02
CA THR A 57 6.68 10.66 24.55
C THR A 57 6.87 11.68 25.68
N LYS A 58 5.79 12.37 26.06
CA LYS A 58 5.78 13.33 27.18
C LYS A 58 6.23 12.71 28.51
N ASN A 59 6.07 11.39 28.66
CA ASN A 59 6.45 10.64 29.86
C ASN A 59 7.89 10.10 29.78
N GLY A 60 8.66 10.48 28.76
CA GLY A 60 10.05 10.06 28.57
C GLY A 60 10.23 8.72 27.87
N THR A 61 9.15 8.00 27.53
CA THR A 61 9.19 6.71 26.83
C THR A 61 9.53 6.89 25.35
N GLU A 62 10.49 6.13 24.83
CA GLU A 62 10.76 6.09 23.40
C GLU A 62 9.86 5.09 22.68
N ILE A 63 9.15 5.55 21.65
CA ILE A 63 8.29 4.72 20.82
C ILE A 63 8.78 4.70 19.38
N ALA A 64 8.72 3.53 18.75
CA ALA A 64 8.94 3.40 17.32
C ALA A 64 7.84 4.17 16.57
N LYS A 65 8.22 4.98 15.58
CA LYS A 65 7.28 5.75 14.78
C LYS A 65 6.88 4.95 13.55
N ALA A 66 5.59 4.92 13.23
CA ALA A 66 5.12 4.35 11.98
C ALA A 66 5.52 5.23 10.78
N VAL A 67 5.78 4.59 9.66
CA VAL A 67 6.23 5.23 8.42
C VAL A 67 5.33 4.81 7.26
N ALA A 68 5.12 5.71 6.30
CA ALA A 68 4.44 5.41 5.05
C ALA A 68 5.46 4.87 4.05
N LEU A 69 5.09 3.83 3.30
CA LEU A 69 5.98 3.23 2.31
C LEU A 69 6.09 4.09 1.04
N ASN A 70 7.30 4.20 0.49
CA ASN A 70 7.62 4.82 -0.79
C ASN A 70 8.45 3.86 -1.65
N SER A 71 8.46 4.06 -2.97
CA SER A 71 9.20 3.19 -3.88
C SER A 71 10.71 3.15 -3.62
N SER A 72 11.30 4.24 -3.15
CA SER A 72 12.73 4.35 -2.83
C SER A 72 13.12 3.77 -1.47
N ASP A 73 12.16 3.28 -0.69
CA ASP A 73 12.41 2.81 0.66
C ASP A 73 13.17 1.49 0.67
N VAL A 74 14.11 1.36 1.59
CA VAL A 74 14.91 0.14 1.79
C VAL A 74 14.74 -0.32 3.23
N PRO A 75 13.72 -1.15 3.53
CA PRO A 75 13.57 -1.74 4.86
C PRO A 75 14.82 -2.55 5.21
N LYS A 76 15.39 -2.30 6.39
CA LYS A 76 16.61 -2.95 6.88
C LYS A 76 16.33 -3.75 8.15
N ASP A 77 17.03 -4.86 8.29
CA ASP A 77 17.12 -5.53 9.58
C ASP A 77 17.83 -4.61 10.59
N ARG A 78 17.21 -4.40 11.74
CA ARG A 78 17.69 -3.42 12.73
C ARG A 78 19.03 -3.80 13.36
N LEU A 79 19.34 -5.08 13.45
CA LEU A 79 20.54 -5.57 14.14
C LEU A 79 21.76 -5.51 13.23
N THR A 80 21.57 -5.84 11.95
CA THR A 80 22.65 -5.97 10.97
C THR A 80 22.80 -4.73 10.08
N GLY A 81 21.78 -3.87 10.01
CA GLY A 81 21.72 -2.75 9.08
C GLY A 81 21.60 -3.19 7.61
N GLN A 82 21.45 -4.48 7.34
CA GLN A 82 21.35 -5.01 5.98
C GLN A 82 19.91 -4.87 5.47
N PRO A 83 19.72 -4.61 4.16
CA PRO A 83 18.41 -4.68 3.54
C PRO A 83 17.74 -6.03 3.79
N LEU A 84 16.42 -6.01 4.00
CA LEU A 84 15.66 -7.24 4.01
C LEU A 84 15.73 -7.93 2.63
N PRO A 85 15.62 -9.27 2.56
CA PRO A 85 15.72 -10.00 1.30
C PRO A 85 14.68 -9.57 0.25
N SER A 86 15.06 -9.62 -1.02
CA SER A 86 14.13 -9.49 -2.14
C SER A 86 12.99 -10.52 -2.04
N GLY A 87 11.77 -10.12 -2.44
CA GLY A 87 10.54 -10.90 -2.29
C GLY A 87 9.83 -10.70 -0.94
N THR A 88 10.47 -10.04 0.03
CA THR A 88 9.84 -9.73 1.31
C THR A 88 8.66 -8.78 1.12
N ILE A 89 7.52 -9.12 1.73
CA ILE A 89 6.31 -8.30 1.71
C ILE A 89 6.31 -7.38 2.92
N VAL A 90 6.21 -6.07 2.67
CA VAL A 90 6.11 -5.04 3.71
C VAL A 90 4.76 -4.33 3.68
N CYS A 91 4.35 -3.77 4.81
CA CYS A 91 3.11 -3.00 4.94
C CYS A 91 3.23 -1.86 5.95
N ASP A 92 2.39 -0.82 5.81
CA ASP A 92 2.35 0.32 6.72
C ASP A 92 1.04 0.39 7.53
N LEU A 93 0.86 1.49 8.26
CA LEU A 93 -0.37 1.77 9.03
C LEU A 93 -1.47 2.47 8.22
N PHE A 94 -1.18 2.80 6.97
CA PHE A 94 -2.08 3.53 6.09
C PHE A 94 -2.82 2.60 5.12
N GLY A 95 -2.51 1.30 5.17
CA GLY A 95 -3.13 0.25 4.37
C GLY A 95 -2.32 -0.11 3.13
N ASN A 96 -1.12 0.45 2.95
CA ASN A 96 -0.29 0.13 1.81
C ASN A 96 0.56 -1.09 2.08
N THR A 97 0.82 -1.84 1.01
CA THR A 97 1.70 -3.00 1.00
C THR A 97 2.59 -2.93 -0.22
N ALA A 98 3.79 -3.47 -0.13
CA ALA A 98 4.73 -3.56 -1.25
C ALA A 98 5.61 -4.80 -1.11
N VAL A 99 6.36 -5.11 -2.17
CA VAL A 99 7.34 -6.19 -2.20
C VAL A 99 8.72 -5.58 -2.40
N ILE A 100 9.69 -6.00 -1.59
CA ILE A 100 11.09 -5.61 -1.77
C ILE A 100 11.61 -6.28 -3.04
N ASN A 101 12.27 -5.53 -3.89
CA ASN A 101 12.99 -6.03 -5.04
C ASN A 101 14.44 -5.53 -5.03
N GLN A 102 15.28 -6.21 -5.81
CA GLN A 102 16.67 -5.82 -6.06
C GLN A 102 16.89 -5.65 -7.56
N SER A 103 17.55 -4.57 -7.97
CA SER A 103 17.92 -4.34 -9.36
C SER A 103 19.08 -5.26 -9.76
N PHE A 104 19.36 -5.35 -11.06
CA PHE A 104 20.55 -6.06 -11.55
C PHE A 104 21.86 -5.42 -11.07
N GLU A 105 21.84 -4.14 -10.71
CA GLU A 105 22.99 -3.39 -10.17
C GLU A 105 23.12 -3.53 -8.64
N GLY A 106 22.19 -4.24 -8.00
CA GLY A 106 22.23 -4.54 -6.57
C GLY A 106 21.44 -3.56 -5.68
N GLU A 107 20.78 -2.56 -6.25
CA GLU A 107 19.99 -1.57 -5.51
C GLU A 107 18.64 -2.14 -5.07
N PHE A 108 18.24 -1.86 -3.82
CA PHE A 108 16.96 -2.31 -3.27
C PHE A 108 15.88 -1.23 -3.40
N TYR A 109 14.65 -1.64 -3.66
CA TYR A 109 13.50 -0.73 -3.79
C TYR A 109 12.17 -1.49 -3.60
N LEU A 110 11.08 -0.76 -3.41
CA LEU A 110 9.74 -1.33 -3.27
C LEU A 110 8.98 -1.34 -4.60
N ILE A 111 8.32 -2.46 -4.90
CA ILE A 111 7.47 -2.66 -6.08
C ILE A 111 6.11 -3.27 -5.72
N ASN A 112 5.24 -3.44 -6.72
CA ASN A 112 3.95 -4.12 -6.60
C ASN A 112 3.11 -3.56 -5.46
N PHE A 113 3.03 -2.22 -5.39
CA PHE A 113 2.22 -1.54 -4.40
C PHE A 113 0.76 -1.95 -4.53
N ALA A 114 0.12 -2.17 -3.38
CA ALA A 114 -1.30 -2.47 -3.30
C ALA A 114 -1.84 -1.92 -2.00
N ARG A 115 -3.10 -1.46 -2.00
CA ARG A 115 -3.70 -0.79 -0.85
C ARG A 115 -5.00 -1.45 -0.42
N THR A 116 -5.15 -1.64 0.89
CA THR A 116 -6.43 -2.02 1.50
C THR A 116 -7.18 -0.81 2.05
N GLY A 117 -8.51 -0.88 2.02
CA GLY A 117 -9.41 0.00 2.77
C GLY A 117 -9.85 -0.58 4.13
N ASP A 118 -9.45 -1.81 4.47
CA ASP A 118 -9.90 -2.53 5.65
C ASP A 118 -9.08 -2.12 6.89
N ARG A 119 -9.69 -1.30 7.75
CA ARG A 119 -9.07 -0.83 9.00
C ARG A 119 -8.91 -1.94 10.04
N ASP A 120 -9.76 -2.96 10.02
CA ASP A 120 -9.68 -4.06 10.98
C ASP A 120 -8.49 -4.96 10.67
N LEU A 121 -8.18 -5.20 9.40
CA LEU A 121 -6.97 -5.92 9.00
C LEU A 121 -5.71 -5.17 9.42
N ILE A 122 -5.66 -3.85 9.21
CA ILE A 122 -4.53 -3.01 9.63
C ILE A 122 -4.35 -3.08 11.15
N ASN A 123 -5.42 -2.91 11.91
CA ASN A 123 -5.39 -2.94 13.38
C ASN A 123 -5.01 -4.34 13.93
N LYS A 124 -5.49 -5.42 13.30
CA LYS A 124 -5.07 -6.79 13.65
C LYS A 124 -3.59 -7.01 13.37
N SER A 125 -3.10 -6.50 12.24
CA SER A 125 -1.69 -6.58 11.89
C SER A 125 -0.83 -5.87 12.93
N LEU A 126 -1.19 -4.64 13.27
CA LEU A 126 -0.56 -3.83 14.32
C LEU A 126 -0.43 -4.56 15.66
N LYS A 127 -1.49 -5.26 16.10
CA LYS A 127 -1.47 -6.02 17.35
C LYS A 127 -0.49 -7.20 17.32
N ARG A 128 -0.16 -7.76 16.15
CA ARG A 128 0.92 -8.76 16.03
C ARG A 128 2.30 -8.16 16.27
N PHE A 129 2.45 -6.86 16.06
CA PHE A 129 3.70 -6.14 16.21
C PHE A 129 3.84 -5.49 17.61
N GLY A 130 2.74 -5.06 18.25
CA GLY A 130 2.75 -4.51 19.63
C GLY A 130 2.66 -5.64 20.67
N ASP A 131 3.76 -6.04 21.31
CA ASP A 131 4.31 -5.35 22.49
C ASP A 131 5.63 -4.58 22.29
N GLY A 132 6.09 -4.33 21.05
CA GLY A 132 7.27 -3.48 20.83
C GLY A 132 8.59 -4.04 21.40
N GLN A 133 8.62 -5.31 21.78
CA GLN A 133 9.78 -6.00 22.35
C GLN A 133 10.74 -6.57 21.29
N TYR A 134 10.31 -6.67 20.03
CA TYR A 134 11.13 -7.24 18.95
C TYR A 134 11.70 -6.16 18.03
N SER A 135 12.92 -6.41 17.56
CA SER A 135 13.67 -5.66 16.56
C SER A 135 12.93 -5.61 15.22
N MET A 136 11.89 -4.78 15.15
CA MET A 136 11.20 -4.49 13.89
C MET A 136 12.21 -3.94 12.88
N PRO A 137 12.12 -4.36 11.62
CA PRO A 137 12.88 -3.74 10.55
C PRO A 137 12.68 -2.23 10.55
N ILE A 138 13.73 -1.52 10.20
CA ILE A 138 13.75 -0.07 10.21
C ILE A 138 13.73 0.49 8.80
N LEU A 139 13.14 1.65 8.66
CA LEU A 139 13.34 2.55 7.54
C LEU A 139 14.10 3.76 8.06
N GLU A 140 15.17 4.12 7.36
CA GLU A 140 15.86 5.38 7.60
C GLU A 140 14.85 6.50 7.36
N GLY A 141 14.48 7.18 8.44
CA GLY A 141 13.55 8.28 8.38
C GLY A 141 14.18 9.41 7.57
N LYS A 142 13.42 9.95 6.61
CA LYS A 142 13.69 11.29 6.08
C LYS A 142 13.41 12.35 7.16
#